data_AF-A0A7W3WIB0-F1
#
_entry.id   AF-A0A7W3WIB0-F1
#
_cell.length_a   1.000
_cell.length_b   1.000
_cell.length_c   1.000
_cell.angle_alpha   90.00
_cell.angle_beta   90.00
_cell.angle_gamma   90.00
#
_symmetry.space_group_name_H-M   'P 1'
#
loop_
_entity.id
_entity.type
_entity.pdbx_description
1 polymer ?
#
loop_
_entity_poly.entity_id
_entity_poly.type
_entity_poly.pdbx_seq_one_letter_code
_entity_poly.pdbx_strand_id
1 'polypeptide(L)'
;MGYELRRWLADRLPEDCTSGERLVALEVADLANERTRIAYGNQMLDVLVHRTGLASRKQIGKVLAKLAVRGVELRVPVRDADGEIVLTKAGRPLFAYEGRKLTLRVPTGGEMPTREVPLWGEHSSERYPHRGSTEAERSPCGGQEVPPQGDPSPQYSSKTSLLKPVRPEQPPAAPGDEHGELADAIAFLEALPAPWGVGPKTAVKLAPDLLAMARRQGWQLDNDLAARLTEYAPNIRHHSAILHIRIVDLPRRTTPTPAAAPAALPVWCGDCADGNPAAAKTGHIRQIYDDAGNGRPCPKCHPSQTRTAA
;
A
#
# COMPACT_ATOMS: atom_id res chain seq x y z
N MET A 1 0.97 -10.93 -9.82
CA MET A 1 0.07 -12.11 -9.95
C MET A 1 0.96 -13.33 -9.84
N GLY A 2 0.68 -14.28 -8.94
CA GLY A 2 1.56 -15.39 -8.59
C GLY A 2 1.57 -16.56 -9.58
N TYR A 3 1.64 -16.28 -10.89
CA TYR A 3 1.51 -17.31 -11.92
C TYR A 3 2.67 -18.32 -11.88
N GLU A 4 3.89 -17.85 -11.64
CA GLU A 4 5.07 -18.71 -11.52
C GLU A 4 4.98 -19.59 -10.26
N LEU A 5 4.58 -19.03 -9.11
CA LEU A 5 4.28 -19.83 -7.91
C LEU A 5 3.23 -20.91 -8.14
N ARG A 6 2.15 -20.56 -8.85
CA ARG A 6 1.05 -21.49 -9.16
C ARG A 6 1.55 -22.67 -9.98
N ARG A 7 2.30 -22.40 -11.06
CA ARG A 7 2.90 -23.45 -11.90
C ARG A 7 3.91 -24.28 -11.10
N TRP A 8 4.81 -23.62 -10.39
CA TRP A 8 5.82 -24.27 -9.57
C TRP A 8 5.23 -25.23 -8.53
N LEU A 9 4.12 -24.83 -7.89
CA LEU A 9 3.45 -25.63 -6.88
C LEU A 9 2.67 -26.79 -7.52
N ALA A 10 2.05 -26.58 -8.68
CA ALA A 10 1.32 -27.62 -9.41
C ALA A 10 2.19 -28.86 -9.68
N ASP A 11 3.45 -28.63 -10.07
CA ASP A 11 4.43 -29.68 -10.41
C ASP A 11 4.93 -30.45 -9.18
N ARG A 12 4.76 -29.90 -7.96
CA ARG A 12 5.31 -30.46 -6.71
C ARG A 12 4.26 -30.99 -5.74
N LEU A 13 2.98 -30.75 -5.99
CA LEU A 13 1.92 -31.30 -5.15
C LEU A 13 1.91 -32.84 -5.22
N PRO A 14 1.70 -33.54 -4.10
CA PRO A 14 1.55 -35.01 -4.08
C PRO A 14 0.50 -35.52 -5.09
N GLU A 15 0.71 -36.73 -5.62
CA GLU A 15 -0.21 -37.36 -6.58
C GLU A 15 -1.55 -37.72 -5.95
N ASP A 16 -1.52 -38.11 -4.69
CA ASP A 16 -2.68 -38.49 -3.89
C ASP A 16 -3.48 -37.29 -3.35
N CYS A 17 -3.09 -36.07 -3.71
CA CYS A 17 -3.90 -34.88 -3.45
C CYS A 17 -5.20 -34.97 -4.25
N THR A 18 -6.32 -34.87 -3.53
CA THR A 18 -7.64 -34.73 -4.14
C THR A 18 -7.72 -33.45 -4.98
N SER A 19 -8.67 -33.41 -5.92
CA SER A 19 -8.91 -32.21 -6.74
C SER A 19 -9.15 -30.94 -5.90
N GLY A 20 -9.89 -31.05 -4.79
CA GLY A 20 -10.13 -29.94 -3.86
C GLY A 20 -8.87 -29.48 -3.12
N GLU A 21 -8.00 -30.40 -2.70
CA GLU A 21 -6.71 -30.07 -2.08
C GLU A 21 -5.78 -29.34 -3.06
N ARG A 22 -5.68 -29.87 -4.29
CA ARG A 22 -4.91 -29.26 -5.37
C ARG A 22 -5.43 -27.86 -5.70
N LEU A 23 -6.73 -27.70 -5.87
CA LEU A 23 -7.33 -26.41 -6.21
C LEU A 23 -7.07 -25.35 -5.12
N VAL A 24 -7.25 -25.69 -3.84
CA VAL A 24 -6.95 -24.76 -2.73
C VAL A 24 -5.48 -24.35 -2.74
N ALA A 25 -4.55 -25.29 -2.90
CA ALA A 25 -3.13 -25.00 -2.93
C ALA A 25 -2.75 -24.05 -4.09
N LEU A 26 -3.30 -24.30 -5.29
CA LEU A 26 -3.04 -23.47 -6.46
C LEU A 26 -3.62 -22.06 -6.33
N GLU A 27 -4.79 -21.90 -5.73
CA GLU A 27 -5.37 -20.57 -5.49
C GLU A 27 -4.61 -19.79 -4.40
N VAL A 28 -4.06 -20.47 -3.40
CA VAL A 28 -3.15 -19.82 -2.44
C VAL A 28 -1.89 -19.32 -3.16
N ALA A 29 -1.33 -20.11 -4.07
CA ALA A 29 -0.16 -19.71 -4.84
C ALA A 29 -0.44 -18.54 -5.79
N ASP A 30 -1.62 -18.52 -6.42
CA ASP A 30 -2.06 -17.41 -7.28
C ASP A 30 -2.16 -16.07 -6.53
N LEU A 31 -2.66 -16.12 -5.29
CA LEU A 31 -2.84 -14.96 -4.41
C LEU A 31 -1.55 -14.54 -3.69
N ALA A 32 -0.53 -15.40 -3.65
CA ALA A 32 0.73 -15.11 -2.99
C ALA A 32 1.56 -14.10 -3.78
N ASN A 33 2.31 -13.28 -3.06
CA ASN A 33 3.33 -12.44 -3.67
C ASN A 33 4.48 -13.32 -4.19
N GLU A 34 4.86 -13.17 -5.46
CA GLU A 34 5.88 -14.01 -6.12
C GLU A 34 7.21 -14.03 -5.35
N ARG A 35 7.65 -12.86 -4.86
CA ARG A 35 8.95 -12.71 -4.19
C ARG A 35 8.94 -13.22 -2.76
N THR A 36 7.91 -12.86 -1.98
CA THR A 36 7.86 -13.24 -0.55
C THR A 36 7.21 -14.60 -0.34
N ARG A 37 6.49 -15.12 -1.34
CA ARG A 37 5.65 -16.33 -1.30
C ARG A 37 4.51 -16.25 -0.29
N ILE A 38 4.21 -15.07 0.26
CA ILE A 38 3.20 -14.89 1.30
C ILE A 38 1.90 -14.37 0.67
N ALA A 39 0.78 -14.95 1.11
CA ALA A 39 -0.57 -14.48 0.87
C ALA A 39 -1.19 -14.04 2.21
N TYR A 40 -1.59 -12.77 2.31
CA TYR A 40 -2.23 -12.22 3.50
C TYR A 40 -3.47 -11.38 3.12
N GLY A 41 -4.45 -11.29 4.02
CA GLY A 41 -5.63 -10.46 3.80
C GLY A 41 -6.79 -10.78 4.74
N ASN A 42 -7.64 -9.77 5.01
CA ASN A 42 -8.77 -9.90 5.95
C ASN A 42 -9.85 -10.87 5.44
N GLN A 43 -9.92 -11.04 4.13
CA GLN A 43 -10.91 -11.86 3.43
C GLN A 43 -10.26 -13.06 2.72
N MET A 44 -9.02 -13.43 3.08
CA MET A 44 -8.28 -14.49 2.38
C MET A 44 -9.08 -15.80 2.30
N LEU A 45 -9.68 -16.24 3.42
CA LEU A 45 -10.50 -17.44 3.44
C LEU A 45 -11.81 -17.29 2.64
N ASP A 46 -12.38 -16.09 2.55
CA ASP A 46 -13.58 -15.83 1.74
C ASP A 46 -13.26 -15.87 0.25
N VAL A 47 -12.13 -15.27 -0.14
CA VAL A 47 -11.64 -15.33 -1.52
C VAL A 47 -11.39 -16.78 -1.92
N LEU A 48 -10.77 -17.58 -1.05
CA LEU A 48 -10.57 -19.01 -1.31
C LEU A 48 -11.90 -19.76 -1.41
N VAL A 49 -12.85 -19.52 -0.49
CA VAL A 49 -14.21 -20.10 -0.58
C VAL A 49 -14.86 -19.78 -1.93
N HIS A 50 -14.84 -18.52 -2.33
CA HIS A 50 -15.44 -18.05 -3.57
C HIS A 50 -14.79 -18.68 -4.81
N ARG A 51 -13.44 -18.68 -4.88
CA ARG A 51 -12.70 -19.17 -6.05
C ARG A 51 -12.67 -20.68 -6.18
N THR A 52 -12.70 -21.40 -5.05
CA THR A 52 -12.62 -22.87 -5.06
C THR A 52 -13.99 -23.54 -5.10
N GLY A 53 -15.07 -22.80 -4.86
CA GLY A 53 -16.43 -23.34 -4.76
C GLY A 53 -16.68 -24.19 -3.51
N LEU A 54 -15.74 -24.23 -2.55
CA LEU A 54 -15.94 -24.94 -1.29
C LEU A 54 -16.97 -24.21 -0.42
N ALA A 55 -17.82 -24.96 0.28
CA ALA A 55 -19.02 -24.42 0.92
C ALA A 55 -18.74 -23.47 2.10
N SER A 56 -17.56 -23.54 2.73
CA SER A 56 -17.26 -22.69 3.90
C SER A 56 -15.77 -22.57 4.22
N ARG A 57 -15.43 -21.53 5.02
CA ARG A 57 -14.09 -21.35 5.59
C ARG A 57 -13.62 -22.57 6.40
N LYS A 58 -14.55 -23.27 7.05
CA LYS A 58 -14.25 -24.49 7.82
C LYS A 58 -13.77 -25.62 6.91
N GLN A 59 -14.32 -25.74 5.69
CA GLN A 59 -13.84 -26.72 4.70
C GLN A 59 -12.44 -26.36 4.20
N ILE A 60 -12.17 -25.07 3.93
CA ILE A 60 -10.80 -24.61 3.60
C ILE A 60 -9.82 -25.00 4.71
N GLY A 61 -10.14 -24.72 5.98
CA GLY A 61 -9.30 -25.10 7.12
C GLY A 61 -9.03 -26.61 7.20
N LYS A 62 -10.02 -27.46 6.89
CA LYS A 62 -9.84 -28.91 6.81
C LYS A 62 -8.91 -29.32 5.67
N VAL A 63 -9.05 -28.72 4.49
CA VAL A 63 -8.19 -28.98 3.33
C VAL A 63 -6.75 -28.59 3.63
N LEU A 64 -6.52 -27.40 4.21
CA LEU A 64 -5.18 -26.97 4.64
C LEU A 64 -4.56 -27.92 5.66
N ALA A 65 -5.34 -28.42 6.61
CA ALA A 65 -4.85 -29.42 7.57
C ALA A 65 -4.48 -30.75 6.89
N LYS A 66 -5.25 -31.21 5.90
CA LYS A 66 -4.92 -32.42 5.12
C LYS A 66 -3.69 -32.26 4.25
N LEU A 67 -3.47 -31.08 3.66
CA LEU A 67 -2.25 -30.75 2.93
C LEU A 67 -1.02 -30.79 3.87
N ALA A 68 -1.14 -30.23 5.08
CA ALA A 68 -0.07 -30.28 6.07
C ALA A 68 0.31 -31.71 6.49
N VAL A 69 -0.68 -32.61 6.65
CA VAL A 69 -0.41 -34.04 6.91
C VAL A 69 0.40 -34.70 5.77
N ARG A 70 0.28 -34.20 4.55
CA ARG A 70 1.06 -34.66 3.38
C ARG A 70 2.38 -33.91 3.18
N GLY A 71 2.83 -33.17 4.19
CA GLY A 71 4.07 -32.40 4.12
C GLY A 71 3.95 -31.08 3.34
N VAL A 72 2.74 -30.64 2.98
CA VAL A 72 2.50 -29.36 2.30
C VAL A 72 1.87 -28.39 3.29
N GLU A 73 2.69 -27.80 4.17
CA GLU A 73 2.22 -26.81 5.14
C GLU A 73 2.15 -25.41 4.52
N LEU A 74 0.94 -24.98 4.16
CA LEU A 74 0.69 -23.67 3.58
C LEU A 74 0.46 -22.57 4.65
N ARG A 75 0.27 -22.93 5.92
CA ARG A 75 -0.03 -21.97 6.98
C ARG A 75 1.25 -21.54 7.68
N VAL A 76 1.36 -20.25 7.96
CA VAL A 76 2.50 -19.72 8.72
C VAL A 76 2.14 -19.73 10.21
N PRO A 77 2.91 -20.43 11.08
CA PRO A 77 2.67 -20.39 12.50
C PRO A 77 2.94 -18.98 13.05
N VAL A 78 2.13 -18.58 14.02
CA VAL A 78 2.31 -17.36 14.79
C VAL A 78 3.61 -17.47 15.59
N ARG A 79 4.46 -16.45 15.47
CA ARG A 79 5.64 -16.28 16.31
C ARG A 79 5.44 -15.18 17.34
N ASP A 80 5.98 -15.36 18.54
CA ASP A 80 6.01 -14.37 19.61
C ASP A 80 7.11 -13.30 19.38
N ALA A 81 7.37 -12.47 20.38
CA ALA A 81 8.36 -11.39 20.29
C ALA A 81 9.80 -11.91 20.19
N ASP A 82 10.06 -13.10 20.74
CA ASP A 82 11.37 -13.76 20.72
C ASP A 82 11.57 -14.58 19.43
N GLY A 83 10.52 -14.70 18.61
CA GLY A 83 10.53 -15.42 17.35
C GLY A 83 10.18 -16.90 17.49
N GLU A 84 9.80 -17.36 18.68
CA GLU A 84 9.41 -18.73 18.94
C GLU A 84 7.98 -19.01 18.48
N ILE A 85 7.71 -20.26 18.07
CA ILE A 85 6.37 -20.65 17.61
C ILE A 85 5.42 -20.69 18.81
N VAL A 86 4.36 -19.90 18.74
CA VAL A 86 3.31 -19.91 19.76
C VAL A 86 2.53 -21.21 19.65
N LEU A 87 2.52 -22.00 20.73
CA LEU A 87 1.77 -23.24 20.83
C LEU A 87 0.43 -23.01 21.55
N THR A 88 -0.58 -23.77 21.14
CA THR A 88 -1.83 -23.91 21.88
C THR A 88 -1.61 -24.68 23.18
N LYS A 89 -2.59 -24.69 24.09
CA LYS A 89 -2.57 -25.53 25.31
C LYS A 89 -2.37 -27.03 25.01
N ALA A 90 -2.67 -27.47 23.79
CA ALA A 90 -2.49 -28.84 23.33
C ALA A 90 -1.13 -29.09 22.64
N GLY A 91 -0.18 -28.15 22.72
CA GLY A 91 1.14 -28.26 22.10
C GLY A 91 1.14 -28.11 20.57
N ARG A 92 0.01 -27.73 19.96
CA ARG A 92 -0.08 -27.54 18.50
C ARG A 92 0.26 -26.10 18.11
N PRO A 93 0.95 -25.87 16.98
CA PRO A 93 1.19 -24.51 16.48
C PRO A 93 -0.09 -23.69 16.32
N LEU A 94 -0.06 -22.45 16.81
CA LEU A 94 -1.12 -21.48 16.65
C LEU A 94 -0.94 -20.77 15.30
N PHE A 95 -1.99 -20.71 14.48
CA PHE A 95 -1.92 -20.08 13.14
C PHE A 95 -2.68 -18.76 13.04
N ALA A 96 -3.61 -18.51 13.96
CA ALA A 96 -4.40 -17.29 14.06
C ALA A 96 -4.99 -17.18 15.47
N TYR A 97 -5.23 -15.95 15.92
CA TYR A 97 -5.96 -15.64 17.16
C TYR A 97 -6.65 -14.28 17.03
N GLU A 98 -7.42 -13.87 18.03
CA GLU A 98 -8.13 -12.59 18.00
C GLU A 98 -7.15 -11.43 17.79
N GLY A 99 -7.34 -10.66 16.72
CA GLY A 99 -6.44 -9.57 16.31
C GLY A 99 -5.29 -9.99 15.37
N ARG A 100 -4.92 -11.28 15.27
CA ARG A 100 -3.89 -11.76 14.33
C ARG A 100 -4.47 -12.67 13.25
N LYS A 101 -4.36 -12.20 12.01
CA LYS A 101 -4.95 -12.83 10.82
C LYS A 101 -4.15 -14.07 10.41
N LEU A 102 -4.83 -15.03 9.80
CA LEU A 102 -4.20 -16.18 9.17
C LEU A 102 -3.27 -15.71 8.04
N THR A 103 -2.01 -16.12 8.10
CA THR A 103 -1.05 -15.91 7.03
C THR A 103 -0.79 -17.23 6.32
N LEU A 104 -0.86 -17.21 4.99
CA LEU A 104 -0.55 -18.36 4.15
C LEU A 104 0.77 -18.10 3.41
N ARG A 105 1.56 -19.14 3.16
CA ARG A 105 2.81 -19.08 2.42
C ARG A 105 2.95 -20.30 1.53
N VAL A 106 3.41 -20.10 0.30
CA VAL A 106 3.81 -21.20 -0.58
C VAL A 106 5.18 -21.73 -0.12
N PRO A 107 5.31 -23.02 0.23
CA PRO A 107 6.58 -23.61 0.67
C PRO A 107 7.69 -23.44 -0.36
N THR A 108 8.94 -23.48 0.07
CA THR A 108 10.12 -23.50 -0.79
C THR A 108 10.50 -24.92 -1.20
N GLY A 109 11.46 -25.07 -2.11
CA GLY A 109 11.87 -26.39 -2.63
C GLY A 109 12.37 -27.36 -1.56
N GLY A 110 13.06 -26.87 -0.52
CA GLY A 110 13.56 -27.70 0.57
C GLY A 110 12.51 -28.07 1.63
N GLU A 111 11.36 -27.41 1.62
CA GLU A 111 10.25 -27.67 2.57
C GLU A 111 9.20 -28.62 1.97
N MET A 112 9.19 -28.78 0.64
CA MET A 112 8.30 -29.70 -0.04
C MET A 112 8.86 -31.12 0.02
N PRO A 113 8.01 -32.16 0.15
CA PRO A 113 8.46 -33.54 0.00
C PRO A 113 9.13 -33.69 -1.37
N THR A 114 10.33 -34.27 -1.37
CA THR A 114 11.09 -34.49 -2.61
C THR A 114 10.28 -35.39 -3.52
N ARG A 115 9.78 -34.82 -4.61
CA ARG A 115 9.14 -35.56 -5.67
C ARG A 115 10.09 -35.57 -6.86
N GLU A 116 10.31 -36.76 -7.41
CA GLU A 116 10.85 -36.85 -8.76
C GLU A 116 9.85 -36.19 -9.69
N VAL A 117 10.18 -34.97 -10.12
CA VAL A 117 9.40 -34.27 -11.13
C VAL A 117 9.41 -35.21 -12.33
N PRO A 118 8.25 -35.66 -12.83
CA PRO A 118 8.22 -36.45 -14.05
C PRO A 118 9.07 -35.70 -15.06
N LEU A 119 10.10 -36.33 -15.60
CA LEU A 119 10.89 -35.74 -16.67
C LEU A 119 9.89 -35.55 -17.82
N TRP A 120 9.26 -34.39 -17.89
CA TRP A 120 8.44 -33.95 -19.00
C TRP A 120 9.41 -33.68 -20.15
N GLY A 121 9.93 -34.77 -20.70
CA GLY A 121 10.75 -34.87 -21.89
C GLY A 121 11.73 -33.73 -22.16
N GLU A 122 13.00 -33.97 -21.87
CA GLU A 122 14.05 -33.71 -22.88
C GLU A 122 13.88 -34.61 -24.13
N HIS A 123 12.85 -35.47 -24.13
CA HIS A 123 12.39 -36.21 -25.29
C HIS A 123 11.46 -35.39 -26.17
N SER A 124 11.94 -35.24 -27.42
CA SER A 124 11.24 -34.88 -28.65
C SER A 124 11.17 -33.40 -29.03
N SER A 125 12.35 -32.83 -29.27
CA SER A 125 12.56 -31.98 -30.46
C SER A 125 12.36 -32.75 -31.79
N GLU A 126 12.07 -34.05 -31.74
CA GLU A 126 11.68 -34.84 -32.89
C GLU A 126 10.19 -34.67 -33.23
N ARG A 127 9.98 -34.05 -34.39
CA ARG A 127 8.73 -33.99 -35.17
C ARG A 127 7.68 -33.03 -34.62
N TYR A 128 7.96 -31.74 -34.85
CA TYR A 128 6.91 -30.90 -35.43
C TYR A 128 6.34 -31.63 -36.66
N PRO A 129 5.08 -32.09 -36.67
CA PRO A 129 4.45 -32.47 -37.93
C PRO A 129 4.49 -31.23 -38.82
N HIS A 130 5.17 -31.38 -39.95
CA HIS A 130 5.23 -30.38 -40.99
C HIS A 130 3.82 -29.85 -41.27
N ARG A 131 3.73 -28.52 -41.27
CA ARG A 131 2.63 -27.68 -41.73
C ARG A 131 1.91 -28.27 -42.96
N GLY A 132 0.94 -29.14 -42.72
CA GLY A 132 -0.08 -29.51 -43.70
C GLY A 132 -1.14 -28.41 -43.69
N SER A 133 -1.32 -27.77 -44.84
CA SER A 133 -2.36 -26.78 -45.08
C SER A 133 -3.74 -27.37 -44.79
N THR A 134 -4.37 -26.94 -43.71
CA THR A 134 -5.81 -27.11 -43.54
C THR A 134 -6.52 -25.92 -44.15
N GLU A 135 -7.26 -26.20 -45.22
CA GLU A 135 -8.26 -25.33 -45.81
C GLU A 135 -9.25 -24.83 -44.76
N ALA A 136 -9.77 -23.63 -45.00
CA ALA A 136 -10.71 -22.94 -44.13
C ALA A 136 -12.07 -23.66 -44.11
N GLU A 137 -12.27 -24.55 -43.14
CA GLU A 137 -13.59 -25.09 -42.84
C GLU A 137 -14.39 -24.05 -42.03
N ARG A 138 -15.35 -23.44 -42.73
CA ARG A 138 -16.28 -22.43 -42.20
C ARG A 138 -17.15 -23.04 -41.10
N SER A 139 -17.00 -22.55 -39.87
CA SER A 139 -17.98 -22.81 -38.81
C SER A 139 -19.22 -21.91 -38.94
N PRO A 140 -20.43 -22.42 -38.65
CA PRO A 140 -21.69 -21.74 -38.90
C PRO A 140 -22.02 -20.68 -37.85
N CYS A 141 -22.45 -19.50 -38.31
CA CYS A 141 -23.00 -18.43 -37.50
C CYS A 141 -24.30 -18.87 -36.82
N GLY A 142 -24.23 -19.23 -35.53
CA GLY A 142 -25.40 -19.30 -34.65
C GLY A 142 -25.68 -17.93 -34.05
N GLY A 143 -26.75 -17.28 -34.49
CA GLY A 143 -27.22 -16.01 -33.93
C GLY A 143 -27.73 -16.19 -32.50
N GLN A 144 -27.19 -15.39 -31.59
CA GLN A 144 -27.73 -15.26 -30.24
C GLN A 144 -28.30 -13.85 -30.11
N GLU A 145 -29.63 -13.78 -30.05
CA GLU A 145 -30.41 -12.56 -29.82
C GLU A 145 -30.10 -12.00 -28.42
N VAL A 146 -29.79 -10.71 -28.38
CA VAL A 146 -29.61 -9.92 -27.16
C VAL A 146 -30.93 -9.16 -26.92
N PRO A 147 -31.59 -9.29 -25.75
CA PRO A 147 -32.69 -8.41 -25.40
C PRO A 147 -32.16 -7.02 -24.99
N PRO A 148 -32.78 -5.92 -25.47
CA PRO A 148 -32.45 -4.58 -25.00
C PRO A 148 -33.26 -4.20 -23.76
N GLN A 149 -32.82 -3.10 -23.13
CA GLN A 149 -33.63 -2.05 -22.49
C GLN A 149 -33.65 -1.98 -20.94
N GLY A 150 -33.27 -0.80 -20.41
CA GLY A 150 -33.51 -0.41 -19.01
C GLY A 150 -32.60 0.69 -18.43
N ASP A 151 -32.83 1.95 -18.82
CA ASP A 151 -32.34 3.23 -18.23
C ASP A 151 -32.70 3.43 -16.73
N PRO A 152 -32.42 4.59 -16.05
CA PRO A 152 -31.31 5.56 -16.12
C PRO A 152 -30.68 5.89 -14.72
N SER A 153 -29.55 6.61 -14.75
CA SER A 153 -28.88 7.25 -13.61
C SER A 153 -29.73 8.26 -12.83
N PRO A 154 -29.61 8.35 -11.49
CA PRO A 154 -29.91 9.55 -10.75
C PRO A 154 -28.65 10.43 -10.59
N GLN A 155 -28.77 11.66 -11.09
CA GLN A 155 -27.87 12.78 -10.80
C GLN A 155 -28.00 13.16 -9.31
N TYR A 156 -26.87 13.23 -8.60
CA TYR A 156 -26.81 13.94 -7.32
C TYR A 156 -26.03 15.23 -7.46
N SER A 157 -26.72 16.29 -7.05
CA SER A 157 -26.42 17.69 -7.23
C SER A 157 -25.37 18.16 -6.22
N SER A 158 -24.43 18.97 -6.70
CA SER A 158 -23.43 19.71 -5.93
C SER A 158 -24.10 20.79 -5.07
N LYS A 159 -23.71 20.93 -3.79
CA LYS A 159 -23.80 22.18 -3.01
C LYS A 159 -23.21 22.03 -1.60
N THR A 160 -22.07 22.69 -1.33
CA THR A 160 -21.74 23.35 -0.04
C THR A 160 -20.44 24.15 -0.26
N SER A 161 -20.55 25.47 -0.46
CA SER A 161 -20.43 26.55 0.52
C SER A 161 -19.03 26.70 1.14
N LEU A 162 -18.32 27.71 0.61
CA LEU A 162 -17.14 28.36 1.16
C LEU A 162 -17.49 29.08 2.48
N LEU A 163 -16.82 28.73 3.58
CA LEU A 163 -16.61 29.63 4.71
C LEU A 163 -15.15 29.57 5.18
N LYS A 164 -14.58 30.76 5.37
CA LYS A 164 -13.22 31.03 5.88
C LYS A 164 -13.14 30.74 7.38
N PRO A 165 -12.02 30.19 7.90
CA PRO A 165 -11.78 30.16 9.33
C PRO A 165 -11.15 31.49 9.81
N VAL A 166 -11.76 32.08 10.84
CA VAL A 166 -11.12 33.07 11.73
C VAL A 166 -10.28 32.29 12.73
N ARG A 167 -9.00 32.67 12.89
CA ARG A 167 -8.06 32.07 13.83
C ARG A 167 -8.10 32.86 15.15
N PRO A 168 -8.61 32.30 16.27
CA PRO A 168 -8.41 32.88 17.58
C PRO A 168 -6.97 32.61 18.07
N GLU A 169 -6.39 33.64 18.69
CA GLU A 169 -5.06 33.66 19.29
C GLU A 169 -5.11 32.95 20.65
N GLN A 170 -4.26 31.93 20.83
CA GLN A 170 -4.31 31.01 21.97
C GLN A 170 -3.33 31.46 23.07
N PRO A 171 -3.80 31.75 24.31
CA PRO A 171 -2.95 32.06 25.46
C PRO A 171 -2.19 30.82 26.01
N PRO A 172 -1.08 31.02 26.75
CA PRO A 172 -0.16 29.96 27.15
C PRO A 172 -0.73 28.96 28.18
N ALA A 173 -0.41 27.68 27.97
CA ALA A 173 -1.01 26.52 28.62
C ALA A 173 -0.58 26.31 30.09
N ALA A 174 -1.58 26.14 30.95
CA ALA A 174 -1.50 25.52 32.29
C ALA A 174 -1.41 23.97 32.17
N PRO A 175 -0.95 23.24 33.21
CA PRO A 175 -0.81 21.78 33.18
C PRO A 175 -2.10 21.07 32.76
N GLY A 176 -1.95 20.19 31.76
CA GLY A 176 -2.99 19.78 30.82
C GLY A 176 -4.09 18.89 31.37
N ASP A 177 -5.32 19.26 31.04
CA ASP A 177 -6.52 18.46 31.20
C ASP A 177 -6.57 17.39 30.08
N GLU A 178 -6.26 16.14 30.41
CA GLU A 178 -6.26 15.03 29.45
C GLU A 178 -7.60 14.87 28.73
N HIS A 179 -8.69 15.30 29.37
CA HIS A 179 -10.03 15.25 28.77
C HIS A 179 -10.19 16.32 27.68
N GLY A 180 -9.53 17.47 27.83
CA GLY A 180 -9.48 18.52 26.82
C GLY A 180 -8.75 18.06 25.56
N GLU A 181 -7.59 17.42 25.70
CA GLU A 181 -6.81 16.93 24.55
C GLU A 181 -7.55 15.86 23.74
N LEU A 182 -8.33 15.00 24.41
CA LEU A 182 -9.16 14.00 23.72
C LEU A 182 -10.28 14.66 22.91
N ALA A 183 -10.94 15.67 23.47
CA ALA A 183 -11.96 16.44 22.75
C ALA A 183 -11.38 17.17 21.53
N ASP A 184 -10.19 17.75 21.67
CA ASP A 184 -9.46 18.41 20.58
C ASP A 184 -9.08 17.43 19.47
N ALA A 185 -8.63 16.22 19.82
CA ALA A 185 -8.31 15.18 18.84
C ALA A 185 -9.55 14.67 18.08
N ILE A 186 -10.70 14.56 18.76
CA ILE A 186 -11.98 14.22 18.12
C ILE A 186 -12.37 15.32 17.13
N ALA A 187 -12.37 16.58 17.56
CA ALA A 187 -12.70 17.72 16.71
C ALA A 187 -11.76 17.82 15.50
N PHE A 188 -10.46 17.56 15.70
CA PHE A 188 -9.46 17.54 14.62
C PHE A 188 -9.78 16.48 13.56
N LEU A 189 -10.13 15.25 13.96
CA LEU A 189 -10.48 14.16 13.04
C LEU A 189 -11.77 14.41 12.26
N GLU A 190 -12.75 15.05 12.89
CA GLU A 190 -13.99 15.48 12.23
C GLU A 190 -13.76 16.62 11.23
N ALA A 191 -12.79 17.50 11.51
CA ALA A 191 -12.47 18.66 10.68
C ALA A 191 -11.49 18.38 9.52
N LEU A 192 -11.04 17.14 9.32
CA LEU A 192 -10.17 16.80 8.19
C LEU A 192 -10.87 17.06 6.84
N PRO A 193 -10.12 17.50 5.80
CA PRO A 193 -10.69 17.80 4.50
C PRO A 193 -11.33 16.55 3.88
N ALA A 194 -12.46 16.72 3.18
CA ALA A 194 -13.09 15.63 2.45
C ALA A 194 -12.12 15.02 1.42
N PRO A 195 -12.11 13.70 1.23
CA PRO A 195 -12.99 12.68 1.82
C PRO A 195 -12.50 12.07 3.16
N TRP A 196 -11.55 12.71 3.85
CA TRP A 196 -10.87 12.14 5.02
C TRP A 196 -11.54 12.40 6.37
N GLY A 197 -12.42 13.42 6.45
CA GLY A 197 -13.24 13.67 7.63
C GLY A 197 -14.02 12.42 8.04
N VAL A 198 -13.93 12.05 9.32
CA VAL A 198 -14.65 10.89 9.87
C VAL A 198 -15.81 11.34 10.75
N GLY A 199 -16.88 10.56 10.81
CA GLY A 199 -18.02 10.86 11.68
C GLY A 199 -17.70 10.66 13.17
N PRO A 200 -18.52 11.20 14.09
CA PRO A 200 -18.19 11.31 15.52
C PRO A 200 -17.87 9.98 16.21
N LYS A 201 -18.61 8.92 15.90
CA LYS A 201 -18.36 7.58 16.46
C LYS A 201 -16.97 7.04 16.08
N THR A 202 -16.53 7.31 14.85
CA THR A 202 -15.21 6.89 14.37
C THR A 202 -14.12 7.80 14.94
N ALA A 203 -14.38 9.10 15.04
CA ALA A 203 -13.46 10.06 15.65
C ALA A 203 -13.15 9.69 17.12
N VAL A 204 -14.18 9.43 17.93
CA VAL A 204 -14.04 8.96 19.33
C VAL A 204 -13.18 7.69 19.43
N LYS A 205 -13.33 6.77 18.47
CA LYS A 205 -12.56 5.53 18.44
C LYS A 205 -11.08 5.75 18.09
N LEU A 206 -10.78 6.66 17.17
CA LEU A 206 -9.43 6.89 16.64
C LEU A 206 -8.63 7.92 17.44
N ALA A 207 -9.29 8.82 18.17
CA ALA A 207 -8.65 9.92 18.89
C ALA A 207 -7.57 9.47 19.92
N PRO A 208 -7.76 8.40 20.71
CA PRO A 208 -6.71 7.93 21.63
C PRO A 208 -5.43 7.49 20.91
N ASP A 209 -5.57 6.76 19.81
CA ASP A 209 -4.43 6.30 18.99
C ASP A 209 -3.72 7.50 18.33
N LEU A 210 -4.48 8.48 17.85
CA LEU A 210 -3.94 9.72 17.28
C LEU A 210 -3.08 10.46 18.30
N LEU A 211 -3.58 10.69 19.53
CA LEU A 211 -2.84 11.38 20.58
C LEU A 211 -1.57 10.62 20.97
N ALA A 212 -1.68 9.30 21.17
CA ALA A 212 -0.54 8.45 21.53
C ALA A 212 0.56 8.52 20.46
N MET A 213 0.19 8.39 19.19
CA MET A 213 1.14 8.42 18.08
C MET A 213 1.67 9.82 17.81
N ALA A 214 0.84 10.87 17.90
CA ALA A 214 1.28 12.25 17.73
C ALA A 214 2.32 12.64 18.79
N ARG A 215 2.05 12.37 20.07
CA ARG A 215 3.01 12.61 21.18
C ARG A 215 4.32 11.85 20.96
N ARG A 216 4.24 10.56 20.62
CA ARG A 216 5.42 9.71 20.38
C ARG A 216 6.28 10.21 19.22
N GLN A 217 5.65 10.72 18.17
CA GLN A 217 6.32 11.11 16.93
C GLN A 217 6.60 12.61 16.83
N GLY A 218 6.24 13.40 17.85
CA GLY A 218 6.46 14.84 17.89
C GLY A 218 5.52 15.65 17.00
N TRP A 219 4.33 15.14 16.71
CA TRP A 219 3.29 15.89 16.00
C TRP A 219 2.41 16.69 16.96
N GLN A 220 1.92 17.81 16.45
CA GLN A 220 0.86 18.60 17.08
C GLN A 220 -0.41 18.46 16.23
N LEU A 221 -1.58 18.68 16.83
CA LEU A 221 -2.87 18.63 16.12
C LEU A 221 -3.05 19.89 15.25
N ASP A 222 -2.23 20.02 14.21
CA ASP A 222 -2.12 21.19 13.34
C ASP A 222 -2.35 20.84 11.84
N ASN A 223 -2.27 21.85 10.99
CA ASN A 223 -2.46 21.69 9.54
C ASN A 223 -1.40 20.81 8.89
N ASP A 224 -0.18 20.71 9.46
CA ASP A 224 0.86 19.84 8.92
C ASP A 224 0.49 18.37 9.15
N LEU A 225 0.00 18.05 10.35
CA LEU A 225 -0.50 16.71 10.66
C LEU A 225 -1.70 16.36 9.77
N ALA A 226 -2.62 17.31 9.56
CA ALA A 226 -3.77 17.11 8.67
C ALA A 226 -3.29 16.80 7.24
N ALA A 227 -2.40 17.63 6.69
CA ALA A 227 -1.82 17.42 5.36
C ALA A 227 -1.13 16.05 5.23
N ARG A 228 -0.43 15.63 6.28
CA ARG A 228 0.23 14.31 6.32
C ARG A 228 -0.77 13.17 6.33
N LEU A 229 -1.79 13.25 7.19
CA LEU A 229 -2.84 12.23 7.28
C LEU A 229 -3.69 12.15 6.00
N THR A 230 -3.81 13.25 5.27
CA THR A 230 -4.60 13.35 4.03
C THR A 230 -3.76 13.31 2.75
N GLU A 231 -2.46 13.04 2.84
CA GLU A 231 -1.55 12.98 1.69
C GLU A 231 -2.15 12.08 0.59
N TYR A 232 -2.20 12.57 -0.65
CA TYR A 232 -2.92 11.89 -1.72
C TYR A 232 -2.35 10.50 -1.98
N ALA A 233 -3.21 9.48 -1.95
CA ALA A 233 -2.93 8.20 -2.54
C ALA A 233 -4.02 7.88 -3.57
N PRO A 234 -3.66 7.53 -4.81
CA PRO A 234 -4.65 7.26 -5.85
C PRO A 234 -5.49 6.02 -5.52
N ASN A 235 -6.77 6.03 -5.92
CA ASN A 235 -7.70 4.90 -5.89
C ASN A 235 -8.10 4.37 -4.49
N ILE A 236 -8.15 5.22 -3.46
CA ILE A 236 -8.64 4.82 -2.14
C ILE A 236 -10.17 4.72 -2.12
N ARG A 237 -10.69 3.54 -1.77
CA ARG A 237 -12.14 3.32 -1.56
C ARG A 237 -12.59 3.40 -0.10
N HIS A 238 -11.66 3.26 0.85
CA HIS A 238 -11.96 3.15 2.29
C HIS A 238 -11.13 4.13 3.12
N HIS A 239 -11.44 5.42 3.03
CA HIS A 239 -10.68 6.51 3.67
C HIS A 239 -10.51 6.32 5.19
N SER A 240 -11.56 5.91 5.91
CA SER A 240 -11.48 5.68 7.36
C SER A 240 -10.53 4.54 7.75
N ALA A 241 -10.51 3.45 6.98
CA ALA A 241 -9.60 2.34 7.21
C ALA A 241 -8.14 2.73 6.93
N ILE A 242 -7.91 3.51 5.87
CA ILE A 242 -6.58 4.04 5.56
C ILE A 242 -6.13 5.07 6.60
N LEU A 243 -7.04 5.91 7.09
CA LEU A 243 -6.74 6.89 8.13
C LEU A 243 -6.24 6.22 9.41
N HIS A 244 -6.90 5.15 9.85
CA HIS A 244 -6.42 4.34 10.98
C HIS A 244 -5.00 3.79 10.76
N ILE A 245 -4.72 3.23 9.57
CA ILE A 245 -3.37 2.75 9.23
C ILE A 245 -2.35 3.89 9.30
N ARG A 246 -2.67 5.07 8.76
CA ARG A 246 -1.78 6.25 8.77
C ARG A 246 -1.52 6.79 10.17
N ILE A 247 -2.49 6.71 11.07
CA ILE A 247 -2.33 7.09 12.48
C ILE A 247 -1.35 6.12 13.16
N VAL A 248 -1.55 4.82 12.98
CA VAL A 248 -0.68 3.78 13.57
C VAL A 248 0.76 3.85 13.00
N ASP A 249 0.89 4.12 11.70
CA ASP A 249 2.17 4.21 10.99
C ASP A 249 2.65 5.66 10.82
N LEU A 250 2.29 6.56 11.74
CA LEU A 250 2.67 7.97 11.66
C LEU A 250 4.20 8.10 11.77
N PRO A 251 4.90 8.66 10.76
CA PRO A 251 6.35 8.82 10.80
C PRO A 251 6.72 9.89 11.83
N ARG A 252 7.96 9.88 12.32
CA ARG A 252 8.48 10.96 13.17
C ARG A 252 8.35 12.30 12.43
N ARG A 253 7.85 13.34 13.09
CA ARG A 253 7.81 14.68 12.52
C ARG A 253 9.25 15.09 12.23
N THR A 254 9.61 15.13 10.96
CA THR A 254 10.76 15.91 10.53
C THR A 254 10.34 17.35 10.77
N THR A 255 10.74 17.93 11.90
CA THR A 255 10.74 19.37 12.04
C THR A 255 11.44 19.87 10.78
N PRO A 256 10.75 20.61 9.89
CA PRO A 256 11.45 21.25 8.80
C PRO A 256 12.55 22.02 9.50
N THR A 257 13.80 21.63 9.21
CA THR A 257 14.96 22.40 9.67
C THR A 257 14.61 23.82 9.30
N PRO A 258 14.43 24.73 10.28
CA PRO A 258 13.87 26.04 10.03
C PRO A 258 14.63 26.56 8.84
N ALA A 259 13.91 26.68 7.70
CA ALA A 259 14.56 27.00 6.44
C ALA A 259 15.32 28.26 6.75
N ALA A 260 16.65 28.16 6.75
CA ALA A 260 17.51 29.24 7.24
C ALA A 260 16.98 30.49 6.55
N ALA A 261 16.48 31.45 7.36
CA ALA A 261 15.76 32.61 6.85
C ALA A 261 16.55 33.10 5.64
N PRO A 262 15.96 33.17 4.44
CA PRO A 262 16.70 33.29 3.20
C PRO A 262 17.70 34.41 3.41
N ALA A 263 18.98 34.05 3.45
CA ALA A 263 20.03 34.99 3.79
C ALA A 263 19.80 36.22 2.93
N ALA A 264 19.57 37.37 3.59
CA ALA A 264 19.14 38.58 2.90
C ALA A 264 20.05 38.75 1.69
N LEU A 265 19.44 38.71 0.50
CA LEU A 265 20.22 38.70 -0.73
C LEU A 265 21.13 39.94 -0.71
N PRO A 266 22.43 39.79 -0.98
CA PRO A 266 23.32 40.94 -1.03
C PRO A 266 22.80 41.95 -2.07
N VAL A 267 23.27 43.20 -2.01
CA VAL A 267 22.91 44.21 -3.01
C VAL A 267 23.27 43.67 -4.40
N TRP A 268 22.34 43.80 -5.36
CA TRP A 268 22.56 43.34 -6.74
C TRP A 268 23.69 44.13 -7.40
N CYS A 269 24.56 43.46 -8.14
CA CYS A 269 25.78 44.06 -8.69
C CYS A 269 25.57 44.92 -9.94
N GLY A 270 24.38 44.93 -10.54
CA GLY A 270 24.07 45.68 -11.77
C GLY A 270 24.48 44.98 -13.07
N ASP A 271 25.50 44.11 -13.03
CA ASP A 271 26.07 43.50 -14.24
C ASP A 271 25.43 42.16 -14.67
N CYS A 272 24.82 41.42 -13.73
CA CYS A 272 24.26 40.11 -14.04
C CYS A 272 22.81 40.20 -14.54
N ALA A 273 22.29 39.09 -15.11
CA ALA A 273 20.95 39.04 -15.70
C ALA A 273 20.76 40.06 -16.83
N ASP A 274 21.81 40.30 -17.62
CA ASP A 274 21.83 41.25 -18.74
C ASP A 274 21.38 42.68 -18.33
N GLY A 275 21.70 43.08 -17.09
CA GLY A 275 21.32 44.38 -16.54
C GLY A 275 19.85 44.53 -16.18
N ASN A 276 19.08 43.43 -16.11
CA ASN A 276 17.66 43.49 -15.79
C ASN A 276 17.42 43.91 -14.32
N PRO A 277 16.76 45.06 -14.05
CA PRO A 277 16.53 45.55 -12.69
C PRO A 277 15.65 44.64 -11.83
N ALA A 278 14.90 43.70 -12.42
CA ALA A 278 14.17 42.67 -11.67
C ALA A 278 15.12 41.82 -10.81
N ALA A 279 16.38 41.67 -11.22
CA ALA A 279 17.40 40.92 -10.49
C ALA A 279 17.71 41.53 -9.11
N ALA A 280 17.41 42.82 -8.87
CA ALA A 280 17.51 43.43 -7.56
C ALA A 280 16.61 42.73 -6.51
N LYS A 281 15.40 42.34 -6.91
CA LYS A 281 14.38 41.77 -6.00
C LYS A 281 14.39 40.24 -5.96
N THR A 282 14.92 39.61 -7.01
CA THR A 282 14.75 38.18 -7.24
C THR A 282 16.10 37.49 -7.38
N GLY A 283 16.52 36.73 -6.37
CA GLY A 283 17.87 36.14 -6.31
C GLY A 283 18.18 35.08 -7.37
N HIS A 284 17.17 34.31 -7.79
CA HIS A 284 17.38 33.17 -8.70
C HIS A 284 17.71 33.58 -10.15
N ILE A 285 17.35 34.80 -10.56
CA ILE A 285 17.67 35.34 -11.89
C ILE A 285 19.03 36.03 -11.94
N ARG A 286 19.76 36.15 -10.81
CA ARG A 286 21.10 36.76 -10.76
C ARG A 286 22.16 35.79 -11.30
N GLN A 287 22.05 35.47 -12.58
CA GLN A 287 22.92 34.55 -13.31
C GLN A 287 23.71 35.30 -14.39
N ILE A 288 24.85 34.72 -14.77
CA ILE A 288 25.65 35.10 -15.93
C ILE A 288 25.58 33.93 -16.89
N TYR A 289 25.25 34.21 -18.14
CA TYR A 289 25.19 33.20 -19.19
C TYR A 289 26.54 33.17 -19.93
N ASP A 290 27.05 31.97 -20.20
CA ASP A 290 28.18 31.80 -21.11
C ASP A 290 27.74 31.88 -22.59
N ASP A 291 28.69 31.86 -23.52
CA ASP A 291 28.40 31.92 -24.97
C ASP A 291 27.53 30.75 -25.47
N ALA A 292 27.43 29.67 -24.68
CA ALA A 292 26.58 28.51 -24.96
C ALA A 292 25.19 28.63 -24.30
N GLY A 293 24.88 29.73 -23.61
CA GLY A 293 23.60 29.98 -22.95
C GLY A 293 23.43 29.28 -21.61
N ASN A 294 24.49 28.74 -21.01
CA ASN A 294 24.39 28.11 -19.69
C ASN A 294 24.47 29.17 -18.59
N GLY A 295 23.39 29.29 -17.81
CA GLY A 295 23.33 30.20 -16.67
C GLY A 295 24.14 29.68 -15.47
N ARG A 296 25.06 30.50 -14.97
CA ARG A 296 25.80 30.26 -13.72
C ARG A 296 25.49 31.37 -12.71
N PRO A 297 25.42 31.07 -11.39
CA PRO A 297 25.22 32.09 -10.38
C PRO A 297 26.28 33.19 -10.46
N CYS A 298 25.86 34.46 -10.44
CA CYS A 298 26.80 35.58 -10.50
C CYS A 298 27.75 35.56 -9.28
N PRO A 299 29.08 35.55 -9.46
CA PRO A 299 30.04 35.45 -8.37
C PRO A 299 29.99 36.65 -7.40
N LYS A 300 29.59 37.83 -7.88
CA LYS A 300 29.41 39.03 -7.07
C LYS A 300 28.14 38.95 -6.21
N CYS A 301 27.08 38.32 -6.71
CA CYS A 301 25.80 38.21 -6.01
C CYS A 301 25.68 36.95 -5.14
N HIS A 302 26.47 35.91 -5.43
CA HIS A 302 26.40 34.59 -4.78
C HIS A 302 27.79 34.08 -4.37
N PRO A 303 28.54 34.80 -3.50
CA PRO A 303 29.92 34.44 -3.15
C PRO A 303 30.04 33.10 -2.40
N SER A 304 28.96 32.61 -1.80
CA SER A 304 28.91 31.30 -1.14
C SER A 304 28.80 30.13 -2.12
N GLN A 305 28.22 30.35 -3.31
CA GLN A 305 28.01 29.28 -4.30
C GLN A 305 29.21 29.06 -5.22
N THR A 306 30.14 30.02 -5.28
CA THR A 306 31.35 29.93 -6.11
C THR A 306 32.48 29.11 -5.48
N ARG A 307 32.41 28.84 -4.16
CA ARG A 307 33.47 28.11 -3.45
C ARG A 307 33.44 26.59 -3.66
N THR A 308 32.36 26.03 -4.20
CA THR A 308 32.15 24.58 -4.28
C THR A 308 32.70 23.93 -5.56
N ALA A 309 33.33 24.70 -6.45
CA ALA A 309 33.76 24.24 -7.77
C ALA A 309 35.30 24.21 -7.95
N ALA A 310 36.08 24.24 -6.86
CA ALA A 310 37.55 24.13 -6.89
C ALA A 310 38.01 22.71 -6.54
#